data_AF-A0A9W9SSE3-F1
#
_entry.id   AF-A0A9W9SSE3-F1
#
_cell.length_a   1.000
_cell.length_b   1.000
_cell.length_c   1.000
_cell.angle_alpha   90.00
_cell.angle_beta   90.00
_cell.angle_gamma   90.00
#
_symmetry.space_group_name_H-M   'P 1'
#
loop_
_entity.id
_entity.type
_entity.pdbx_description
1 polymer ?
#
loop_
_entity_poly.entity_id
_entity_poly.type
_entity_poly.pdbx_seq_one_letter_code
_entity_poly.pdbx_strand_id
1 'polypeptide(L)'
;MGALAIGEKMPYVTAVPEPELYVQLLITDRRCAGKGVGKRLLDHAREVAKEIGVSLLRVDCYAGDDGKLVQYYESQGFKRFETLSLEGGWPCQVLAQRLHEAKGE
;
A
#
# COMPACT_ATOMS: atom_id res chain seq x y z
N MET A 1 -0.71 14.15 -12.66
CA MET A 1 -0.22 14.45 -11.30
C MET A 1 -0.59 13.31 -10.37
N GLY A 2 0.14 13.14 -9.27
CA GLY A 2 -0.21 12.17 -8.22
C GLY A 2 0.32 12.65 -6.88
N ALA A 3 -0.24 12.11 -5.80
CA ALA A 3 0.15 12.43 -4.44
C ALA A 3 0.32 11.13 -3.64
N LEU A 4 1.30 11.14 -2.75
CA LEU A 4 1.61 10.06 -1.83
C LEU A 4 1.75 10.66 -0.43
N ALA A 5 1.12 10.04 0.56
CA ALA A 5 1.41 10.26 1.98
C ALA A 5 1.77 8.93 2.62
N ILE A 6 2.84 8.96 3.42
CA ILE A 6 3.36 7.80 4.16
C ILE A 6 3.54 8.16 5.64
N GLY A 7 3.35 7.20 6.52
CA GLY A 7 3.48 7.40 7.96
C GLY A 7 3.07 6.18 8.76
N GLU A 8 2.50 6.41 9.95
CA GLU A 8 1.96 5.36 10.81
C GLU A 8 0.71 4.72 10.21
N LYS A 9 0.40 3.48 10.64
CA LYS A 9 -0.82 2.79 10.24
C LYS A 9 -2.07 3.57 10.64
N MET A 10 -3.16 3.35 9.89
CA MET A 10 -4.46 3.91 10.27
C MET A 10 -4.95 3.31 11.61
N PRO A 11 -5.73 4.06 12.43
CA PRO A 11 -6.14 3.60 13.76
C PRO A 11 -6.93 2.28 13.76
N TYR A 12 -7.70 2.02 12.71
CA TYR A 12 -8.54 0.84 12.54
C TYR A 12 -7.80 -0.40 12.00
N VAL A 13 -6.52 -0.25 11.60
CA VAL A 13 -5.71 -1.34 11.05
C VAL A 13 -5.07 -2.13 12.19
N THR A 14 -5.03 -3.47 12.08
CA THR A 14 -4.41 -4.32 13.11
C THR A 14 -2.91 -4.03 13.19
N ALA A 15 -2.42 -3.82 14.41
CA ALA A 15 -1.00 -3.61 14.69
C ALA A 15 -0.20 -4.90 14.45
N VAL A 16 1.07 -4.75 14.06
CA VAL A 16 2.02 -5.86 13.88
C VAL A 16 3.21 -5.68 14.84
N PRO A 17 3.86 -6.77 15.27
CA PRO A 17 4.95 -6.71 16.24
C PRO A 17 6.31 -6.34 15.63
N GLU A 18 6.34 -5.74 14.44
CA GLU A 18 7.56 -5.33 13.73
C GLU A 18 7.42 -3.88 13.22
N PRO A 19 8.53 -3.14 13.03
CA PRO A 19 8.47 -1.81 12.42
C PRO A 19 7.84 -1.86 11.03
N GLU A 20 6.95 -0.90 10.75
CA GLU A 20 6.23 -0.79 9.49
C GLU A 20 6.14 0.65 8.99
N LEU A 21 6.03 0.81 7.68
CA LEU A 21 5.68 2.05 7.02
C LEU A 21 4.33 1.87 6.34
N TYR A 22 3.47 2.87 6.43
CA TYR A 22 2.12 2.78 5.91
C TYR A 22 1.89 3.81 4.81
N VAL A 23 1.32 3.39 3.69
CA VAL A 23 0.79 4.27 2.65
C VAL A 23 -0.59 4.75 3.07
N GLN A 24 -0.66 5.94 3.62
CA GLN A 24 -1.90 6.56 4.11
C GLN A 24 -2.73 7.15 2.97
N LEU A 25 -2.07 7.59 1.90
CA LEU A 25 -2.71 8.16 0.73
C LEU A 25 -1.92 7.82 -0.53
N LEU A 26 -2.59 7.31 -1.54
CA LEU A 26 -2.06 7.25 -2.90
C LEU A 26 -3.16 7.61 -3.87
N ILE A 27 -3.04 8.79 -4.49
CA ILE A 27 -3.98 9.26 -5.49
C ILE A 27 -3.22 9.58 -6.77
N THR A 28 -3.79 9.15 -7.90
CA THR A 28 -3.30 9.52 -9.22
C THR A 28 -4.40 10.20 -10.01
N ASP A 29 -4.03 11.23 -10.77
CA ASP A 29 -4.94 11.87 -11.72
C ASP A 29 -5.42 10.83 -12.74
N ARG A 30 -6.74 10.74 -12.95
CA ARG A 30 -7.35 9.79 -13.89
C ARG A 30 -6.82 9.95 -15.32
N ARG A 31 -6.38 11.15 -15.71
CA ARG A 31 -5.73 11.42 -17.02
C ARG A 31 -4.35 10.75 -17.16
N CYS A 32 -3.81 10.25 -16.06
CA CYS A 32 -2.55 9.51 -15.98
C CYS A 32 -2.78 8.00 -15.76
N ALA A 33 -4.01 7.50 -15.80
CA ALA A 33 -4.29 6.08 -15.73
C ALA A 33 -3.49 5.32 -16.81
N GLY A 34 -2.89 4.18 -16.44
CA GLY A 34 -2.04 3.39 -17.33
C GLY A 34 -0.62 3.95 -17.58
N LYS A 35 -0.27 5.15 -17.07
CA LYS A 35 1.06 5.76 -17.28
C LYS A 35 2.09 5.42 -16.19
N GLY A 36 1.79 4.43 -15.33
CA GLY A 36 2.71 3.97 -14.28
C GLY A 36 2.96 4.96 -13.13
N VAL A 37 2.15 6.02 -12.99
CA VAL A 37 2.33 7.01 -11.90
C VAL A 37 2.19 6.36 -10.52
N GLY A 38 1.18 5.51 -10.34
CA GLY A 38 0.98 4.83 -9.06
C GLY A 38 2.15 3.89 -8.71
N LYS A 39 2.70 3.18 -9.70
CA LYS A 39 3.90 2.36 -9.52
C LYS A 39 5.08 3.21 -9.04
N ARG A 40 5.34 4.35 -9.69
CA ARG A 40 6.43 5.26 -9.32
C ARG A 40 6.28 5.81 -7.90
N LEU A 41 5.06 6.10 -7.46
CA LEU A 41 4.79 6.52 -6.08
C LEU A 41 5.05 5.38 -5.09
N LEU A 42 4.65 4.15 -5.42
CA LEU A 42 4.95 2.98 -4.59
C LEU A 42 6.46 2.67 -4.55
N ASP A 43 7.17 2.83 -5.66
CA ASP A 43 8.63 2.69 -5.70
C ASP A 43 9.28 3.71 -4.75
N HIS A 44 8.81 4.95 -4.75
CA HIS A 44 9.29 5.95 -3.79
C HIS A 44 8.99 5.55 -2.33
N ALA A 45 7.79 5.04 -2.03
CA ALA A 45 7.47 4.55 -0.68
C ALA A 45 8.40 3.41 -0.23
N ARG A 46 8.80 2.52 -1.16
CA ARG A 46 9.76 1.44 -0.88
C ARG A 46 11.15 1.98 -0.59
N GLU A 47 11.62 2.96 -1.35
CA GLU A 47 12.92 3.58 -1.07
C GLU A 47 12.93 4.28 0.28
N VAL A 48 11.86 5.03 0.64
CA VAL A 48 11.77 5.62 1.97
C VAL A 48 11.77 4.54 3.06
N ALA A 49 11.02 3.44 2.90
CA ALA A 49 11.03 2.34 3.87
C ALA A 49 12.44 1.76 4.07
N LYS A 50 13.19 1.56 2.98
CA LYS A 50 14.59 1.11 3.06
C LYS A 50 15.50 2.13 3.75
N GLU A 51 15.38 3.42 3.42
CA GLU A 51 16.18 4.50 4.01
C GLU A 51 16.00 4.59 5.53
N ILE A 52 14.79 4.31 6.03
CA ILE A 52 14.50 4.29 7.47
C ILE A 52 14.68 2.91 8.12
N GLY A 53 15.19 1.91 7.39
CA GLY A 53 15.46 0.56 7.91
C GLY A 53 14.23 -0.29 8.19
N VAL A 54 13.10 -0.01 7.54
CA VAL A 54 11.83 -0.74 7.70
C VAL A 54 11.63 -1.73 6.55
N SER A 55 11.38 -2.99 6.90
CA SER A 55 11.19 -4.09 5.94
C SER A 55 9.73 -4.38 5.57
N LEU A 56 8.77 -3.68 6.17
CA LEU A 56 7.34 -3.91 5.98
C LEU A 56 6.64 -2.64 5.51
N LEU A 57 6.12 -2.67 4.28
CA LEU A 57 5.27 -1.63 3.72
C LEU A 57 3.82 -2.11 3.66
N ARG A 58 2.88 -1.34 4.19
CA ARG A 58 1.44 -1.68 4.17
C ARG A 58 0.60 -0.57 3.56
N VAL A 59 -0.59 -0.94 3.11
CA VAL A 59 -1.59 -0.03 2.54
C VAL A 59 -2.98 -0.61 2.79
N ASP A 60 -3.97 0.24 3.05
CA ASP A 60 -5.37 -0.13 2.93
C ASP A 60 -5.98 0.41 1.65
N CYS A 61 -7.01 -0.26 1.17
CA CYS A 61 -7.74 0.18 0.01
C CYS A 61 -9.19 -0.29 0.02
N TYR A 62 -10.01 0.36 -0.80
CA TYR A 62 -11.36 -0.10 -1.07
C TYR A 62 -11.35 -1.51 -1.68
N ALA A 63 -12.12 -2.40 -1.07
CA ALA A 63 -12.19 -3.81 -1.45
C ALA A 63 -13.53 -4.22 -2.08
N GLY A 64 -14.40 -3.25 -2.38
CA GLY A 64 -15.68 -3.52 -3.04
C GLY A 64 -15.59 -3.49 -4.57
N ASP A 65 -16.76 -3.53 -5.19
CA ASP A 65 -16.95 -3.56 -6.65
C ASP A 65 -16.21 -4.73 -7.33
N ASP A 66 -15.46 -4.48 -8.40
CA ASP A 66 -14.79 -5.50 -9.21
C ASP A 66 -13.42 -5.95 -8.64
N GLY A 67 -13.00 -5.40 -7.49
CA GLY A 67 -11.75 -5.74 -6.84
C GLY A 67 -10.48 -5.32 -7.60
N LYS A 68 -10.59 -4.50 -8.65
CA LYS A 68 -9.42 -4.07 -9.45
C LYS A 68 -8.37 -3.32 -8.64
N LEU A 69 -8.79 -2.57 -7.61
CA LEU A 69 -7.84 -1.84 -6.76
C LEU A 69 -6.98 -2.80 -5.92
N VAL A 70 -7.59 -3.86 -5.38
CA VAL A 70 -6.86 -4.92 -4.67
C VAL A 70 -5.89 -5.62 -5.63
N GLN A 71 -6.37 -6.01 -6.82
CA GLN A 71 -5.54 -6.65 -7.85
C GLN A 71 -4.40 -5.75 -8.33
N TYR A 72 -4.62 -4.44 -8.40
CA TYR A 72 -3.57 -3.48 -8.69
C TYR A 72 -2.45 -3.58 -7.66
N TYR A 73 -2.74 -3.51 -6.35
CA TYR A 73 -1.71 -3.65 -5.32
C TYR A 73 -1.03 -5.02 -5.35
N GLU A 74 -1.79 -6.11 -5.59
CA GLU A 74 -1.23 -7.45 -5.77
C GLU A 74 -0.22 -7.49 -6.93
N SER A 75 -0.53 -6.85 -8.07
CA SER A 75 0.40 -6.72 -9.22
C SER A 75 1.66 -5.92 -8.89
N GLN A 76 1.62 -5.08 -7.85
CA GLN A 76 2.78 -4.32 -7.35
C GLN A 76 3.59 -5.11 -6.30
N GLY A 77 3.22 -6.38 -6.04
CA GLY A 77 3.93 -7.27 -5.12
C GLY A 77 3.42 -7.24 -3.68
N PHE A 78 2.30 -6.57 -3.42
CA PHE A 78 1.62 -6.67 -2.13
C PHE A 78 0.84 -7.99 -2.02
N LYS A 79 0.61 -8.44 -0.80
CA LYS A 79 -0.22 -9.60 -0.48
C LYS A 79 -1.34 -9.17 0.47
N ARG A 80 -2.53 -9.74 0.30
CA ARG A 80 -3.65 -9.51 1.24
C ARG A 80 -3.23 -9.89 2.65
N PHE A 81 -3.54 -9.02 3.61
CA PHE A 81 -3.18 -9.20 5.01
C PHE A 81 -4.43 -9.38 5.89
N GLU A 82 -5.36 -8.42 5.86
CA GLU A 82 -6.65 -8.51 6.57
C GLU A 82 -7.74 -7.80 5.78
N THR A 83 -8.97 -8.27 5.94
CA THR A 83 -10.17 -7.63 5.39
C THR A 83 -10.97 -7.06 6.56
N LEU A 84 -11.38 -5.79 6.43
CA LEU A 84 -12.14 -5.07 7.45
C LEU A 84 -13.47 -4.60 6.86
N SER A 85 -14.50 -4.58 7.69
CA SER A 85 -15.76 -3.89 7.38
C SER A 85 -15.82 -2.63 8.25
N LEU A 86 -15.49 -1.47 7.67
CA LEU A 86 -15.50 -0.20 8.40
C LEU A 86 -16.93 0.33 8.56
N GLU A 87 -17.06 1.50 9.18
CA GLU A 87 -18.35 2.17 9.40
C GLU A 87 -19.19 2.25 8.12
N GLY A 88 -20.50 2.00 8.25
CA GLY A 88 -21.40 1.96 7.10
C GLY A 88 -21.22 0.74 6.19
N GLY A 89 -20.48 -0.28 6.62
CA GLY A 89 -20.24 -1.50 5.83
C GLY A 89 -19.22 -1.29 4.72
N TRP A 90 -18.34 -0.29 4.83
CA TRP A 90 -17.36 0.00 3.81
C TRP A 90 -16.29 -1.10 3.76
N PRO A 91 -16.17 -1.85 2.63
CA PRO A 91 -15.24 -2.96 2.53
C PRO A 91 -13.81 -2.44 2.34
N CYS A 92 -12.93 -2.84 3.25
CA CYS A 92 -11.53 -2.45 3.28
C CYS A 92 -10.63 -3.68 3.19
N GLN A 93 -9.58 -3.59 2.37
CA GLN A 93 -8.53 -4.60 2.30
C GLN A 93 -7.21 -3.94 2.67
N VAL A 94 -6.58 -4.44 3.73
CA VAL A 94 -5.19 -4.12 4.04
C VAL A 94 -4.28 -5.10 3.34
N LEU A 95 -3.24 -4.60 2.68
CA LEU A 95 -2.21 -5.41 2.04
C LEU A 95 -0.84 -5.09 2.62
N ALA A 96 0.06 -6.06 2.53
CA ALA A 96 1.42 -5.98 3.04
C ALA A 96 2.43 -6.42 1.97
N GLN A 97 3.56 -5.72 1.89
CA GLN A 97 4.70 -6.08 1.08
C GLN A 97 5.95 -6.14 1.97
N ARG A 98 6.62 -7.29 1.98
CA ARG A 98 7.92 -7.44 2.63
C ARG A 98 9.03 -7.03 1.68
N LEU A 99 9.76 -6.00 2.06
CA LEU A 99 10.93 -5.47 1.37
C LEU A 99 12.17 -6.21 1.90
N HIS A 100 12.29 -7.50 1.57
CA HIS A 100 13.56 -8.18 1.76
C HIS A 100 14.55 -7.56 0.77
N GLU A 101 15.80 -7.35 1.17
CA GLU A 101 16.86 -7.04 0.22
C GLU A 101 16.82 -8.13 -0.86
N ALA A 102 16.47 -7.75 -2.09
CA ALA A 102 16.87 -8.55 -3.22
C ALA A 102 18.39 -8.62 -3.11
N LYS A 103 18.93 -9.81 -2.82
CA LYS A 103 20.37 -10.05 -2.92
C LYS A 103 20.84 -9.41 -4.21
N GLY A 104 21.77 -8.47 -4.09
CA GLY A 104 22.51 -8.00 -5.25
C GLY A 104 23.13 -9.20 -5.97
N GLU A 105 22.95 -9.23 -7.28
CA GLU A 105 23.82 -9.93 -8.21
C GLU A 105 24.73 -8.91 -8.88
#